data_AF-A0A5M4AR38-F1
#
_entry.id   AF-A0A5M4AR38-F1
#
_cell.length_a   1.000
_cell.length_b   1.000
_cell.length_c   1.000
_cell.angle_alpha   90.00
_cell.angle_beta   90.00
_cell.angle_gamma   90.00
#
_symmetry.space_group_name_H-M   'P 1'
#
loop_
_entity.id
_entity.type
_entity.pdbx_description
1 polymer ?
#
loop_
_entity_poly.entity_id
_entity_poly.type
_entity_poly.pdbx_seq_one_letter_code
_entity_poly.pdbx_strand_id
1 'polypeptide(L)'
;MEDMCQLTERLTEHKYKGSYEQIAKAILKYAAHPGLDVVNFYEQVVFSFLTGNNDMHLKNFSLLKDDQRNYNLCPAYDMVASELVVEGDTEELALNLNGKKRKLKRSDFETAMLRADIDAKVIANIFKRFTRILPKWHEWVDTSFLPGDLKNAYHEMLDRKAGQLELVPGKESTEA
;
A
#
# COMPACT_ATOMS: atom_id res chain seq x y z
N MET A 1 -5.21 11.61 -17.15
CA MET A 1 -4.58 10.82 -16.08
C MET A 1 -3.09 10.91 -16.32
N GLU A 2 -2.31 11.19 -15.29
CA GLU A 2 -0.84 11.21 -15.38
C GLU A 2 -0.26 10.26 -14.32
N ASP A 3 0.61 9.33 -14.74
CA ASP A 3 1.26 8.38 -13.85
C ASP A 3 2.47 9.01 -13.11
N MET A 4 2.97 8.35 -12.06
CA MET A 4 4.09 8.92 -11.28
C MET A 4 5.42 8.92 -12.03
N CYS A 5 5.61 8.15 -13.10
CA CYS A 5 6.78 8.34 -13.95
C CYS A 5 6.70 9.68 -14.68
N GLN A 6 5.55 10.03 -15.23
CA GLN A 6 5.33 11.32 -15.89
C GLN A 6 5.44 12.49 -14.90
N LEU A 7 4.77 12.40 -13.75
CA LEU A 7 4.74 13.46 -12.73
C LEU A 7 6.10 13.69 -12.04
N THR A 8 6.99 12.70 -12.07
CA THR A 8 8.35 12.81 -11.52
C THR A 8 9.43 12.93 -12.59
N GLU A 9 9.04 13.15 -13.85
CA GLU A 9 9.93 13.34 -15.00
C GLU A 9 10.92 12.17 -15.19
N ARG A 10 10.44 10.94 -14.95
CA ARG A 10 11.22 9.71 -15.09
C ARG A 10 10.85 8.95 -16.36
N LEU A 11 11.88 8.39 -17.00
CA LEU A 11 11.69 7.44 -18.09
C LEU A 11 10.96 6.17 -17.60
N THR A 12 10.17 5.55 -18.47
CA THR A 12 9.41 4.33 -18.13
C THR A 12 10.33 3.18 -17.69
N GLU A 13 11.54 3.08 -18.25
CA GLU A 13 12.57 2.12 -17.83
C GLU A 13 13.05 2.31 -16.37
N HIS A 14 12.71 3.43 -15.74
CA HIS A 14 13.02 3.73 -14.35
C HIS A 14 11.82 3.53 -13.42
N LYS A 15 10.78 2.82 -13.86
CA LYS A 15 9.55 2.58 -13.06
C LYS A 15 9.81 1.97 -11.68
N TYR A 16 10.87 1.15 -11.52
CA TYR A 16 11.29 0.58 -10.23
C TYR A 16 12.33 1.41 -9.46
N LYS A 17 12.86 2.48 -10.07
CA LYS A 17 13.88 3.34 -9.49
C LYS A 17 13.22 4.52 -8.78
N GLY A 18 12.62 4.26 -7.63
CA GLY A 18 12.02 5.28 -6.80
C GLY A 18 11.66 4.82 -5.40
N SER A 19 10.94 5.67 -4.67
CA SER A 19 10.44 5.37 -3.33
C SER A 19 8.99 5.83 -3.19
N TYR A 20 8.25 5.21 -2.27
CA TYR A 20 6.88 5.64 -1.97
C TYR A 20 6.84 7.06 -1.42
N GLU A 21 7.87 7.52 -0.72
CA GLU A 21 7.98 8.90 -0.27
C GLU A 21 8.14 9.89 -1.44
N GLN A 22 8.73 9.48 -2.57
CA GLN A 22 8.75 10.31 -3.78
C GLN A 22 7.35 10.48 -4.37
N ILE A 23 6.56 9.40 -4.38
CA ILE A 23 5.15 9.46 -4.81
C ILE A 23 4.35 10.36 -3.85
N ALA A 24 4.49 10.16 -2.53
CA ALA A 24 3.83 10.99 -1.53
C ALA A 24 4.16 12.48 -1.73
N LYS A 25 5.42 12.82 -2.00
CA LYS A 25 5.83 14.21 -2.32
C LYS A 25 5.15 14.74 -3.59
N ALA A 26 5.01 13.91 -4.62
CA ALA A 26 4.31 14.32 -5.84
C ALA A 26 2.82 14.56 -5.58
N ILE A 27 2.16 13.69 -4.81
CA ILE A 27 0.76 13.87 -4.39
C ILE A 27 0.61 15.17 -3.60
N LEU A 28 1.44 15.39 -2.58
CA LEU A 28 1.41 16.61 -1.75
C LEU A 28 1.62 17.89 -2.57
N LYS A 29 2.36 17.80 -3.69
CA LYS A 29 2.66 18.94 -4.56
C LYS A 29 1.57 19.22 -5.59
N TYR A 30 0.97 18.19 -6.17
CA TYR A 30 0.14 18.31 -7.38
C TYR A 30 -1.34 18.01 -7.16
N ALA A 31 -1.72 17.31 -6.09
CA ALA A 31 -3.11 17.03 -5.80
C ALA A 31 -3.84 18.27 -5.27
N ALA A 32 -5.12 18.41 -5.59
CA ALA A 32 -5.98 19.47 -5.06
C ALA A 32 -6.35 19.23 -3.59
N HIS A 33 -6.43 17.96 -3.17
CA HIS A 33 -6.72 17.56 -1.79
C HIS A 33 -5.57 16.74 -1.18
N PRO A 34 -4.37 17.33 -1.04
CA PRO A 34 -3.13 16.59 -0.78
C PRO A 34 -3.15 15.77 0.50
N GLY A 35 -3.75 16.28 1.59
CA GLY A 35 -3.84 15.58 2.87
C GLY A 35 -4.73 14.32 2.81
N LEU A 36 -5.85 14.38 2.09
CA LEU A 36 -6.72 13.21 1.90
C LEU A 36 -6.06 12.19 0.96
N ASP A 37 -5.48 12.67 -0.13
CA ASP A 37 -4.90 11.81 -1.15
C ASP A 37 -3.64 11.10 -0.67
N VAL A 38 -2.80 11.75 0.16
CA VAL A 38 -1.62 11.08 0.71
C VAL A 38 -2.01 9.97 1.71
N VAL A 39 -3.10 10.16 2.46
CA VAL A 39 -3.67 9.12 3.33
C VAL A 39 -4.18 7.95 2.50
N ASN A 40 -4.99 8.22 1.48
CA ASN A 40 -5.49 7.19 0.56
C ASN A 40 -4.35 6.43 -0.13
N PHE A 41 -3.29 7.14 -0.53
CA PHE A 41 -2.11 6.52 -1.13
C PHE A 41 -1.42 5.56 -0.16
N TYR A 42 -1.16 5.97 1.08
CA TYR A 42 -0.52 5.06 2.03
C TYR A 42 -1.43 3.90 2.44
N GLU A 43 -2.76 4.06 2.41
CA GLU A 43 -3.69 2.93 2.51
C GLU A 43 -3.51 1.93 1.36
N GLN A 44 -3.33 2.41 0.12
CA GLN A 44 -3.02 1.55 -1.03
C GLN A 44 -1.66 0.84 -0.86
N VAL A 45 -0.64 1.52 -0.32
CA VAL A 45 0.69 0.92 -0.07
C VAL A 45 0.60 -0.18 1.00
N VAL A 46 -0.11 0.06 2.12
CA VAL A 46 -0.33 -0.95 3.16
C VAL A 46 -1.14 -2.13 2.61
N PHE A 47 -2.20 -1.86 1.85
CA PHE A 47 -2.97 -2.90 1.18
C PHE A 47 -2.08 -3.75 0.28
N SER A 48 -1.27 -3.11 -0.58
CA SER A 48 -0.39 -3.80 -1.52
C SER A 48 0.59 -4.72 -0.81
N PHE A 49 1.17 -4.27 0.31
CA PHE A 49 2.04 -5.09 1.14
C PHE A 49 1.31 -6.31 1.71
N LEU A 50 0.13 -6.10 2.31
CA LEU A 50 -0.65 -7.17 2.93
C LEU A 50 -1.11 -8.21 1.89
N THR A 51 -1.51 -7.77 0.71
CA THR A 51 -2.00 -8.66 -0.35
C THR A 51 -0.89 -9.25 -1.21
N GLY A 52 0.39 -9.00 -0.91
CA GLY A 52 1.53 -9.53 -1.67
C GLY A 52 1.63 -8.99 -3.10
N ASN A 53 1.27 -7.72 -3.31
CA ASN A 53 1.48 -7.05 -4.59
C ASN A 53 2.88 -6.41 -4.65
N ASN A 54 3.85 -7.24 -5.04
CA ASN A 54 5.27 -6.85 -5.06
C ASN A 54 5.66 -6.09 -6.33
N ASP A 55 4.73 -5.86 -7.27
CA ASP A 55 4.98 -5.13 -8.53
C ASP A 55 4.39 -3.71 -8.56
N MET A 56 3.93 -3.18 -7.41
CA MET A 56 3.40 -1.80 -7.30
C MET A 56 4.47 -0.73 -7.46
N HIS A 57 4.84 -0.44 -8.70
CA HIS A 57 5.88 0.51 -9.08
C HIS A 57 5.31 1.89 -9.46
N LEU A 58 6.15 2.84 -9.88
CA LEU A 58 5.74 4.23 -10.13
C LEU A 58 4.52 4.35 -11.07
N LYS A 59 4.41 3.50 -12.10
CA LYS A 59 3.31 3.57 -13.07
C LYS A 59 1.95 3.06 -12.54
N ASN A 60 1.92 2.40 -11.38
CA ASN A 60 0.68 1.94 -10.75
C ASN A 60 0.02 3.01 -9.89
N PHE A 61 0.63 4.18 -9.78
CA PHE A 61 0.08 5.34 -9.09
C PHE A 61 -0.08 6.46 -10.10
N SER A 62 -1.24 7.11 -10.07
CA SER A 62 -1.58 8.19 -10.99
C SER A 62 -2.37 9.29 -10.29
N LEU A 63 -2.28 10.50 -10.83
CA LEU A 63 -3.26 11.55 -10.55
C LEU A 63 -4.28 11.61 -11.69
N LEU A 64 -5.55 11.59 -11.34
CA LEU A 64 -6.68 11.72 -12.24
C LEU A 64 -7.26 13.12 -12.15
N LYS A 65 -7.52 13.71 -13.33
CA LYS A 65 -8.15 15.01 -13.44
C LYS A 65 -9.66 14.86 -13.39
N ASP A 66 -10.32 15.57 -12.49
CA ASP A 66 -11.78 15.61 -12.39
C ASP A 66 -12.42 16.66 -13.33
N ASP A 67 -13.76 16.72 -13.31
CA ASP A 67 -14.55 17.67 -14.13
C ASP A 67 -14.25 19.14 -13.78
N GLN A 68 -13.79 19.40 -12.57
CA GLN A 68 -13.39 20.73 -12.09
C GLN A 68 -11.94 21.06 -12.46
N ARG A 69 -11.27 20.18 -13.22
CA ARG A 69 -9.87 20.29 -13.65
C ARG A 69 -8.86 20.16 -12.51
N ASN A 70 -9.29 19.68 -11.36
CA ASN A 70 -8.41 19.37 -10.23
C ASN A 70 -7.81 17.97 -10.42
N TYR A 71 -6.55 17.81 -10.02
CA TYR A 71 -5.91 16.50 -9.99
C TYR A 71 -6.06 15.91 -8.59
N ASN A 72 -6.47 14.64 -8.50
CA ASN A 72 -6.53 13.89 -7.26
C ASN A 72 -5.98 12.48 -7.46
N LEU A 73 -5.66 11.77 -6.39
CA LEU A 73 -5.21 10.37 -6.48
C LEU A 73 -6.26 9.54 -7.24
N CYS A 74 -5.80 8.82 -8.26
CA CYS A 74 -6.64 7.91 -9.02
C CYS A 74 -7.14 6.75 -8.14
N PRO A 75 -8.36 6.22 -8.37
CA PRO A 75 -8.73 4.90 -7.87
C PRO A 75 -7.64 3.86 -8.13
N ALA A 76 -7.42 2.95 -7.18
CA ALA A 76 -6.39 1.92 -7.32
C ALA A 76 -6.67 1.00 -8.51
N TYR A 77 -5.61 0.62 -9.22
CA TYR A 77 -5.65 -0.31 -10.35
C TYR A 77 -4.42 -1.22 -10.32
N ASP A 78 -4.47 -2.32 -11.08
CA ASP A 78 -3.39 -3.31 -11.15
C ASP A 78 -3.02 -3.91 -9.77
N MET A 79 -4.06 -4.18 -8.98
CA MET A 79 -3.94 -4.79 -7.65
C MET A 79 -3.89 -6.31 -7.79
N VAL A 80 -2.68 -6.87 -7.91
CA VAL A 80 -2.46 -8.30 -8.17
C VAL A 80 -1.59 -8.90 -7.07
N ALA A 81 -1.99 -10.04 -6.51
CA ALA A 81 -1.23 -10.77 -5.50
C ALA A 81 -0.04 -11.53 -6.13
N SER A 82 0.92 -10.79 -6.69
CA SER A 82 2.04 -11.34 -7.47
C SER A 82 2.92 -12.30 -6.65
N GLU A 83 3.09 -12.08 -5.35
CA GLU A 83 3.87 -12.95 -4.46
C GLU A 83 3.34 -14.39 -4.42
N LEU A 84 2.06 -14.63 -4.71
CA LEU A 84 1.48 -15.99 -4.71
C LEU A 84 1.90 -16.84 -5.91
N VAL A 85 2.35 -16.21 -7.00
CA VAL A 85 2.56 -16.89 -8.29
C VAL A 85 3.95 -16.67 -8.87
N VAL A 86 4.66 -15.62 -8.44
CA VAL A 86 6.01 -15.32 -8.91
C VAL A 86 7.03 -15.99 -7.99
N GLU A 87 7.64 -17.06 -8.48
CA GLU A 87 8.71 -17.74 -7.75
C GLU A 87 10.02 -16.95 -7.78
N GLY A 88 10.75 -16.96 -6.67
CA GLY A 88 12.09 -16.38 -6.56
C GLY A 88 12.14 -14.86 -6.36
N ASP A 89 11.00 -14.16 -6.34
CA ASP A 89 10.95 -12.79 -5.85
C ASP A 89 11.04 -12.78 -4.32
N THR A 90 12.00 -12.02 -3.81
CA THR A 90 12.26 -11.91 -2.37
C THR A 90 11.96 -10.51 -1.82
N GLU A 91 11.59 -9.58 -2.71
CA GLU A 91 11.18 -8.25 -2.31
C GLU A 91 9.71 -8.25 -1.89
N GLU A 92 9.35 -7.41 -0.93
CA GLU A 92 7.98 -7.30 -0.40
C GLU A 92 7.23 -6.08 -0.94
N LEU A 93 7.95 -5.17 -1.61
CA LEU A 93 7.43 -3.99 -2.30
C LEU A 93 8.31 -3.66 -3.51
N ALA A 94 7.70 -3.15 -4.59
CA ALA A 94 8.44 -2.79 -5.81
C ALA A 94 9.35 -1.56 -5.63
N LEU A 95 8.96 -0.62 -4.77
CA LEU A 95 9.68 0.63 -4.48
C LEU A 95 10.20 0.64 -3.05
N ASN A 96 11.19 1.48 -2.79
CA ASN A 96 11.71 1.65 -1.43
C ASN A 96 10.63 2.28 -0.53
N LEU A 97 10.50 1.76 0.69
CA LEU A 97 9.79 2.35 1.82
C LEU A 97 10.78 2.46 2.98
N ASN A 98 11.02 3.68 3.47
CA ASN A 98 12.03 3.96 4.48
C ASN A 98 13.42 3.37 4.13
N GLY A 99 13.78 3.41 2.84
CA GLY A 99 15.03 2.89 2.31
C GLY A 99 15.10 1.36 2.18
N LYS A 100 13.99 0.64 2.35
CA LYS A 100 13.93 -0.83 2.29
C LYS A 100 12.86 -1.31 1.31
N LYS A 101 13.05 -2.53 0.79
CA LYS A 101 12.04 -3.27 0.02
C LYS A 101 11.67 -4.62 0.65
N ARG A 102 12.44 -5.03 1.67
CA ARG A 102 12.33 -6.31 2.37
C ARG A 102 12.54 -6.15 3.86
N LYS A 103 12.08 -7.13 4.63
CA LYS A 103 12.09 -7.14 6.10
C LYS A 103 11.39 -5.89 6.65
N LEU A 104 10.30 -5.50 5.99
CA LEU A 104 9.52 -4.34 6.36
C LEU A 104 8.79 -4.62 7.67
N LYS A 105 8.73 -3.59 8.50
CA LYS A 105 8.01 -3.58 9.78
C LYS A 105 7.02 -2.44 9.81
N ARG A 106 6.05 -2.51 10.72
CA ARG A 106 5.11 -1.41 10.99
C ARG A 106 5.78 -0.04 11.11
N SER A 107 6.90 0.04 11.84
CA SER A 107 7.63 1.30 12.05
C SER A 107 8.21 1.92 10.77
N ASP A 108 8.48 1.12 9.73
CA ASP A 108 8.92 1.64 8.43
C ASP A 108 7.79 2.40 7.72
N PHE A 109 6.56 1.87 7.78
CA PHE A 109 5.36 2.54 7.27
C PHE A 109 5.02 3.79 8.07
N GLU A 110 5.01 3.69 9.41
CA GLU A 110 4.75 4.84 10.29
C GLU A 110 5.76 5.96 10.03
N THR A 111 7.05 5.64 9.89
CA THR A 111 8.09 6.63 9.57
C THR A 111 7.83 7.31 8.22
N ALA A 112 7.45 6.55 7.19
CA ALA A 112 7.16 7.10 5.86
C ALA A 112 5.92 8.00 5.87
N MET A 113 4.85 7.58 6.56
CA MET A 113 3.61 8.36 6.71
C MET A 113 3.83 9.64 7.51
N LEU A 114 4.59 9.59 8.62
CA LEU A 114 4.95 10.78 9.41
C LEU A 114 5.77 11.78 8.59
N ARG A 115 6.71 11.30 7.77
CA ARG A 115 7.48 12.16 6.85
C ARG A 115 6.64 12.78 5.74
N ALA A 116 5.45 12.24 5.50
CA ALA A 116 4.46 12.79 4.57
C ALA A 116 3.41 13.67 5.27
N ASP A 117 3.69 14.10 6.51
CA ASP A 117 2.84 14.99 7.31
C ASP A 117 1.47 14.40 7.68
N ILE A 118 1.37 13.07 7.76
CA ILE A 118 0.17 12.39 8.26
C ILE A 118 0.23 12.33 9.78
N ASP A 119 -0.83 12.81 10.43
CA ASP A 119 -0.97 12.79 11.89
C ASP A 119 -0.94 11.35 12.45
N ALA A 120 -0.26 11.17 13.60
CA ALA A 120 -0.07 9.87 14.23
C ALA A 120 -1.40 9.15 14.55
N LYS A 121 -2.46 9.89 14.87
CA LYS A 121 -3.80 9.32 15.09
C LYS A 121 -4.39 8.77 13.80
N VAL A 122 -4.19 9.47 12.68
CA VAL A 122 -4.65 8.99 11.36
C VAL A 122 -3.88 7.73 10.97
N ILE A 123 -2.56 7.70 11.18
CA ILE A 123 -1.73 6.51 10.96
C ILE A 123 -2.23 5.32 11.79
N ALA A 124 -2.48 5.52 13.08
CA ALA A 124 -3.02 4.48 13.95
C ALA A 124 -4.40 3.97 13.47
N ASN A 125 -5.25 4.88 12.97
CA ASN A 125 -6.56 4.52 12.42
C ASN A 125 -6.47 3.70 11.13
N ILE A 126 -5.47 3.94 10.27
CA ILE A 126 -5.22 3.13 9.08
C ILE A 126 -4.96 1.68 9.49
N PHE A 127 -4.00 1.45 10.39
CA PHE A 127 -3.70 0.09 10.86
C PHE A 127 -4.88 -0.54 11.59
N LYS A 128 -5.59 0.21 12.44
CA LYS A 128 -6.81 -0.28 13.12
C LYS A 128 -7.88 -0.74 12.13
N ARG A 129 -8.06 -0.02 11.01
CA ARG A 129 -8.99 -0.43 9.94
C ARG A 129 -8.57 -1.75 9.31
N PHE A 130 -7.28 -1.92 8.99
CA PHE A 130 -6.77 -3.18 8.45
C PHE A 130 -6.91 -4.33 9.44
N THR A 131 -6.58 -4.14 10.72
CA THR A 131 -6.82 -5.15 11.76
C THR A 131 -8.28 -5.60 11.80
N ARG A 132 -9.23 -4.65 11.71
CA ARG A 132 -10.66 -4.96 11.75
C ARG A 132 -11.17 -5.70 10.51
N ILE A 133 -10.64 -5.39 9.33
CA ILE A 133 -11.12 -5.95 8.06
C ILE A 133 -10.42 -7.26 7.68
N LEU A 134 -9.24 -7.56 8.25
CA LEU A 134 -8.48 -8.77 7.97
C LEU A 134 -9.32 -10.06 8.07
N PRO A 135 -10.12 -10.31 9.13
CA PRO A 135 -10.96 -11.51 9.18
C PRO A 135 -11.89 -11.64 7.96
N LYS A 136 -12.43 -10.51 7.48
CA LYS A 136 -13.29 -10.48 6.29
C LYS A 136 -12.51 -10.81 5.01
N TRP A 137 -11.23 -10.46 4.94
CA TRP A 137 -10.39 -10.83 3.81
C TRP A 137 -10.17 -12.34 3.74
N HIS A 138 -10.01 -13.02 4.87
CA HIS A 138 -9.97 -14.49 4.88
C HIS A 138 -11.29 -15.06 4.31
N GLU A 139 -12.45 -14.58 4.74
CA GLU A 139 -13.73 -15.00 4.16
C GLU A 139 -13.83 -14.74 2.64
N TRP A 140 -13.25 -13.64 2.15
CA TRP A 140 -13.20 -13.34 0.72
C TRP A 140 -12.27 -14.28 -0.04
N VAL A 141 -11.13 -14.65 0.54
CA VAL A 141 -10.24 -15.67 -0.04
C VAL A 141 -10.97 -17.01 -0.13
N ASP A 142 -11.68 -17.44 0.93
CA ASP A 142 -12.44 -18.69 0.95
C ASP A 142 -13.52 -18.76 -0.14
N THR A 143 -14.20 -17.63 -0.39
CA THR A 143 -15.27 -17.52 -1.38
C THR A 143 -14.78 -17.20 -2.80
N SER A 144 -13.47 -17.00 -2.98
CA SER A 144 -12.87 -16.70 -4.29
C SER A 144 -12.82 -17.93 -5.21
N PHE A 145 -12.51 -17.67 -6.48
CA PHE A 145 -12.28 -18.68 -7.52
C PHE A 145 -10.88 -19.31 -7.47
N LEU A 146 -10.06 -19.00 -6.46
CA LEU A 146 -8.73 -19.57 -6.34
C LEU A 146 -8.79 -21.10 -6.08
N PRO A 147 -7.86 -21.89 -6.64
CA PRO A 147 -7.65 -23.28 -6.22
C PRO A 147 -7.38 -23.39 -4.72
N GLY A 148 -7.71 -24.54 -4.11
CA GLY A 148 -7.55 -24.77 -2.68
C GLY A 148 -6.14 -24.49 -2.16
N ASP A 149 -5.11 -24.95 -2.88
CA ASP A 149 -3.71 -24.71 -2.50
C ASP A 149 -3.35 -23.22 -2.51
N LEU A 150 -3.86 -22.46 -3.50
CA LEU A 150 -3.64 -21.02 -3.57
C LEU A 150 -4.44 -20.24 -2.53
N LYS A 151 -5.62 -20.72 -2.11
CA LYS A 151 -6.35 -20.14 -0.97
C LYS A 151 -5.53 -20.29 0.31
N ASN A 152 -5.03 -21.50 0.58
CA ASN A 152 -4.19 -21.78 1.75
C ASN A 152 -2.92 -20.90 1.75
N ALA A 153 -2.21 -20.84 0.62
CA ALA A 153 -1.03 -19.98 0.47
C ALA A 153 -1.36 -18.49 0.69
N TYR A 154 -2.53 -18.03 0.25
CA TYR A 154 -2.97 -16.64 0.47
C TYR A 154 -3.26 -16.37 1.95
N HIS A 155 -3.94 -17.26 2.66
CA HIS A 155 -4.14 -17.12 4.10
C HIS A 155 -2.81 -17.04 4.85
N GLU A 156 -1.88 -17.95 4.58
CA GLU A 156 -0.55 -17.95 5.21
C GLU A 156 0.23 -16.67 4.92
N MET A 157 0.16 -16.16 3.68
CA MET A 157 0.77 -14.89 3.31
C MET A 157 0.14 -13.71 4.07
N LEU A 158 -1.19 -13.64 4.11
CA LEU A 158 -1.92 -12.59 4.83
C LEU A 158 -1.55 -12.59 6.32
N ASP A 159 -1.56 -13.74 6.97
CA ASP A 159 -1.21 -13.88 8.39
C ASP A 159 0.23 -13.46 8.67
N ARG A 160 1.18 -13.89 7.82
CA ARG A 160 2.58 -13.49 7.94
C ARG A 160 2.76 -11.98 7.80
N LYS A 161 2.19 -11.37 6.76
CA LYS A 161 2.29 -9.92 6.50
C LYS A 161 1.58 -9.11 7.60
N ALA A 162 0.41 -9.57 8.05
CA ALA A 162 -0.30 -8.97 9.18
C ALA A 162 0.52 -9.02 10.46
N GLY A 163 1.22 -10.14 10.71
CA GLY A 163 2.17 -10.28 11.81
C GLY A 163 3.33 -9.29 11.75
N GLN A 164 3.91 -9.06 10.56
CA GLN A 164 4.97 -8.05 10.35
C GLN A 164 4.51 -6.61 10.65
N LEU A 165 3.22 -6.34 10.47
CA LEU A 165 2.59 -5.06 10.78
C LEU A 165 1.90 -5.03 12.16
N GLU A 166 2.05 -6.08 12.96
CA GLU A 166 1.48 -6.20 14.30
C GLU A 166 -0.04 -5.98 14.32
N LEU A 167 -0.75 -6.46 13.30
CA LEU A 167 -2.20 -6.32 13.15
C LEU A 167 -2.93 -7.40 13.95
N VAL A 168 -2.92 -7.26 15.29
CA VAL A 168 -3.55 -8.23 16.19
C VAL A 168 -5.03 -7.87 16.42
N PRO A 169 -5.99 -8.74 16.08
CA PRO A 169 -7.39 -8.53 16.45
C PRO A 169 -7.54 -8.54 17.98
N GLY A 170 -8.07 -7.46 18.56
CA GLY A 170 -8.59 -7.50 19.94
C GLY A 170 -7.75 -6.92 21.08
N LYS A 171 -6.73 -6.08 20.83
CA LYS A 171 -6.28 -5.12 21.86
C LYS A 171 -6.91 -3.75 21.61
N GLU A 172 -8.18 -3.61 21.98
CA GLU A 172 -8.66 -2.28 22.34
C GLU A 172 -7.89 -1.86 23.59
N SER A 173 -7.07 -0.82 23.45
CA SER A 173 -6.52 -0.09 24.56
C SER A 173 -7.69 0.45 25.39
N THR A 174 -8.06 -0.26 26.44
CA THR A 174 -8.69 0.32 27.61
C THR A 174 -7.68 1.27 28.23
N GLU A 175 -7.71 2.53 27.82
CA GLU A 175 -7.28 3.63 28.66
C GLU A 175 -8.56 4.34 29.09
N ALA A 176 -8.88 4.11 30.37
CA ALA A 176 -9.82 4.87 31.19
C ALA A 176 -9.11 6.10 31.76
#